data_AF-A0A383D984-F1
#
_entry.id   AF-A0A383D984-F1
#
_cell.length_a   1.000
_cell.length_b   1.000
_cell.length_c   1.000
_cell.angle_alpha   90.00
_cell.angle_beta   90.00
_cell.angle_gamma   90.00
#
_symmetry.space_group_name_H-M   'P 1'
#
loop_
_entity.id
_entity.type
_entity.pdbx_description
1 polymer ?
#
loop_
_entity_poly.entity_id
_entity_poly.type
_entity_poly.pdbx_seq_one_letter_code
_entity_poly.pdbx_strand_id
1 'polypeptide(L)'
;EHGLNSETFILFNLSKKVAIIGGTEYGGEMKKGIFSVMHYILPLQGVLSMHCSANVDKNGGNTALFFGLSGTGKTTLSTDPNRPLIGDDEHGWSDNGIFNFEGGCYAKVINLDKHAEPDIYHAICHGALLENVVYDEKSRRIDFTDGSKTENTRVSYPLDHINNSVFASGKPSMGSHPNTIVFLTCDAYGVLPAVSKLSSDQAMYHFISGYTAKVAGTERGITEPKATFSSCFGEP
;
A
#
# COMPACT_ATOMS: atom_id res chain seq x y z
N GLU A 1 -21.25 -28.27 -0.03
CA GLU A 1 -21.52 -28.68 1.37
C GLU A 1 -21.43 -27.52 2.35
N HIS A 2 -20.36 -26.70 2.32
CA HIS A 2 -20.18 -25.60 3.28
C HIS A 2 -20.61 -24.20 2.80
N GLY A 3 -21.11 -24.05 1.57
CA GLY A 3 -21.52 -22.75 1.03
C GLY A 3 -20.37 -21.79 0.69
N LEU A 4 -19.14 -22.29 0.62
CA LEU A 4 -17.96 -21.51 0.20
C LEU A 4 -17.92 -21.37 -1.33
N ASN A 5 -17.32 -20.27 -1.81
CA ASN A 5 -17.15 -20.01 -3.24
C ASN A 5 -16.16 -20.99 -3.90
N SER A 6 -15.10 -21.39 -3.18
CA SER A 6 -14.03 -22.25 -3.68
C SER A 6 -13.35 -23.02 -2.54
N GLU A 7 -12.34 -23.81 -2.87
CA GLU A 7 -11.42 -24.41 -1.88
C GLU A 7 -10.55 -23.38 -1.16
N THR A 8 -10.32 -22.22 -1.77
CA THR A 8 -9.70 -21.05 -1.13
C THR A 8 -10.72 -20.33 -0.25
N PHE A 9 -10.32 -19.99 0.99
CA PHE A 9 -11.12 -19.22 1.93
C PHE A 9 -10.24 -18.34 2.84
N ILE A 10 -10.71 -17.12 3.09
CA ILE A 10 -10.16 -16.23 4.10
C ILE A 10 -11.33 -15.86 5.02
N LEU A 11 -11.30 -16.35 6.26
CA LEU A 11 -12.41 -16.25 7.21
C LEU A 11 -11.99 -15.46 8.44
N PHE A 12 -12.85 -14.54 8.89
CA PHE A 12 -12.65 -13.77 10.11
C PHE A 12 -13.77 -14.04 11.11
N ASN A 13 -13.41 -14.34 12.35
CA ASN A 13 -14.33 -14.40 13.48
C ASN A 13 -13.94 -13.34 14.51
N LEU A 14 -14.64 -12.21 14.50
CA LEU A 14 -14.34 -11.06 15.37
C LEU A 14 -14.59 -11.36 16.86
N SER A 15 -15.58 -12.19 17.18
CA SER A 15 -15.87 -12.58 18.57
C SER A 15 -14.76 -13.44 19.17
N LYS A 16 -14.23 -14.38 18.39
CA LYS A 16 -13.12 -15.25 18.80
C LYS A 16 -11.74 -14.64 18.56
N LYS A 17 -11.67 -13.53 17.81
CA LYS A 17 -10.42 -12.89 17.35
C LYS A 17 -9.52 -13.86 16.58
N VAL A 18 -10.12 -14.60 15.65
CA VAL A 18 -9.41 -15.58 14.82
C VAL A 18 -9.59 -15.24 13.34
N ALA A 19 -8.48 -15.25 12.60
CA ALA A 19 -8.46 -15.28 11.14
C ALA A 19 -7.99 -16.67 10.68
N ILE A 20 -8.62 -17.24 9.65
CA ILE A 20 -8.24 -18.53 9.07
C ILE A 20 -8.07 -18.32 7.57
N ILE A 21 -6.88 -18.63 7.06
CA ILE A 21 -6.54 -18.56 5.64
C ILE A 21 -6.27 -20.00 5.18
N GLY A 22 -6.95 -20.43 4.12
CA GLY A 22 -6.77 -21.75 3.53
C GLY A 22 -6.89 -21.70 2.01
N GLY A 23 -6.12 -22.54 1.32
CA GLY A 23 -6.13 -22.64 -0.15
C GLY A 23 -5.49 -21.44 -0.88
N THR A 24 -4.72 -20.61 -0.19
CA THR A 24 -3.88 -19.54 -0.78
C THR A 24 -2.59 -19.39 0.01
N GLU A 25 -1.49 -19.13 -0.69
CA GLU A 25 -0.16 -18.87 -0.12
C GLU A 25 0.26 -17.41 -0.32
N TYR A 26 -0.66 -16.56 -0.82
CA TYR A 26 -0.38 -15.15 -1.08
C TYR A 26 -0.19 -14.38 0.23
N GLY A 27 0.99 -13.78 0.42
CA GLY A 27 1.33 -13.09 1.66
C GLY A 27 0.41 -11.90 1.98
N GLY A 28 -0.11 -11.25 0.94
CA GLY A 28 -1.02 -10.10 1.06
C GLY A 28 -2.31 -10.40 1.82
N GLU A 29 -2.79 -11.66 1.84
CA GLU A 29 -4.01 -12.04 2.57
C GLU A 29 -3.85 -11.85 4.08
N MET A 30 -2.66 -12.12 4.61
CA MET A 30 -2.36 -11.92 6.04
C MET A 30 -2.38 -10.44 6.40
N LYS A 31 -1.74 -9.59 5.57
CA LYS A 31 -1.69 -8.14 5.75
C LYS A 31 -3.09 -7.53 5.65
N LYS A 32 -3.76 -7.73 4.51
CA LYS A 32 -5.06 -7.11 4.24
C LYS A 32 -6.15 -7.61 5.17
N GLY A 33 -6.07 -8.86 5.63
CA GLY A 33 -6.98 -9.37 6.64
C GLY A 33 -6.95 -8.58 7.95
N ILE A 34 -5.76 -8.27 8.46
CA ILE A 34 -5.62 -7.42 9.65
C ILE A 34 -6.08 -5.99 9.35
N PHE A 35 -5.74 -5.45 8.18
CA PHE A 35 -6.22 -4.14 7.75
C PHE A 35 -7.75 -4.04 7.77
N SER A 36 -8.48 -5.02 7.23
CA SER A 36 -9.95 -5.05 7.26
C SER A 36 -10.50 -5.06 8.69
N VAL A 37 -9.85 -5.78 9.61
CA VAL A 37 -10.23 -5.76 11.04
C VAL A 37 -10.02 -4.36 11.64
N MET A 38 -8.90 -3.71 11.34
CA MET A 38 -8.63 -2.34 11.79
C MET A 38 -9.62 -1.34 11.17
N HIS A 39 -9.98 -1.53 9.91
CA HIS A 39 -10.96 -0.71 9.19
C HIS A 39 -12.38 -0.84 9.78
N TYR A 40 -12.69 -1.94 10.46
CA TYR A 40 -13.93 -2.09 11.22
C TYR A 40 -13.83 -1.46 12.62
N ILE A 41 -12.77 -1.76 13.38
CA ILE A 41 -12.67 -1.39 14.81
C ILE A 41 -12.38 0.10 15.00
N LEU A 42 -11.45 0.66 14.23
CA LEU A 42 -10.95 2.02 14.45
C LEU A 42 -11.99 3.11 14.20
N PRO A 43 -12.81 3.07 13.13
CA PRO A 43 -13.85 4.08 12.93
C PRO A 43 -14.89 4.11 14.07
N LEU A 44 -15.18 2.97 14.68
CA LEU A 44 -16.06 2.89 15.87
C LEU A 44 -15.46 3.58 17.11
N GLN A 45 -14.15 3.84 17.09
CA GLN A 45 -13.41 4.54 18.14
C GLN A 45 -13.06 5.99 17.75
N GLY A 46 -13.63 6.51 16.66
CA GLY A 46 -13.35 7.85 16.17
C GLY A 46 -11.99 7.99 15.47
N VAL A 47 -11.34 6.88 15.10
CA VAL A 47 -10.08 6.88 14.35
C VAL A 47 -10.36 6.54 12.90
N LEU A 48 -9.99 7.42 11.97
CA LEU A 48 -10.13 7.15 10.54
C LEU A 48 -9.03 6.17 10.11
N SER A 49 -9.43 4.97 9.70
CA SER A 49 -8.54 3.99 9.05
C SER A 49 -8.45 4.30 7.56
N MET A 50 -7.24 4.29 7.00
CA MET A 50 -6.94 4.81 5.67
C MET A 50 -6.04 3.86 4.88
N HIS A 51 -6.40 3.63 3.61
CA HIS A 51 -5.54 2.97 2.63
C HIS A 51 -4.72 4.01 1.87
N CYS A 52 -3.63 4.46 2.50
CA CYS A 52 -2.76 5.49 1.97
C CYS A 52 -1.32 5.27 2.42
N SER A 53 -0.36 5.78 1.64
CA SER A 53 1.01 6.00 2.14
C SER A 53 1.10 7.36 2.82
N ALA A 54 2.12 7.55 3.67
CA ALA A 54 2.32 8.81 4.38
C ALA A 54 3.81 9.13 4.58
N ASN A 55 4.14 10.42 4.53
CA ASN A 55 5.49 10.92 4.84
C ASN A 55 5.44 12.30 5.52
N VAL A 56 6.55 12.69 6.14
CA VAL A 56 6.74 13.98 6.84
C VAL A 56 7.85 14.79 6.19
N ASP A 57 8.01 16.04 6.57
CA ASP A 57 9.23 16.78 6.28
C ASP A 57 10.40 16.36 7.20
N LYS A 58 11.60 16.90 6.95
CA LYS A 58 12.81 16.59 7.75
C LYS A 58 12.70 17.01 9.23
N ASN A 59 11.78 17.89 9.58
CA ASN A 59 11.52 18.31 10.95
C ASN A 59 10.48 17.42 11.65
N GLY A 60 9.87 16.47 10.94
CA GLY A 60 8.80 15.61 11.44
C GLY A 60 7.41 16.25 11.40
N GLY A 61 7.26 17.40 10.74
CA GLY A 61 5.99 18.09 10.55
C GLY A 61 5.47 17.97 9.12
N ASN A 62 4.43 18.75 8.80
CA ASN A 62 3.85 18.85 7.45
C ASN A 62 3.54 17.49 6.83
N THR A 63 2.85 16.61 7.56
CA THR A 63 2.47 15.28 7.09
C THR A 63 1.69 15.36 5.77
N ALA A 64 2.02 14.48 4.82
CA ALA A 64 1.29 14.30 3.58
C ALA A 64 0.75 12.85 3.49
N LEU A 65 -0.49 12.72 3.02
CA LEU A 65 -1.15 11.43 2.77
C LEU A 65 -1.33 11.23 1.27
N PHE A 66 -1.14 10.00 0.79
CA PHE A 66 -1.35 9.62 -0.62
C PHE A 66 -2.29 8.42 -0.69
N PHE A 67 -3.57 8.67 -0.98
CA PHE A 67 -4.56 7.62 -1.19
C PHE A 67 -4.48 7.08 -2.62
N GLY A 68 -4.76 5.79 -2.79
CA GLY A 68 -4.76 5.17 -4.10
C GLY A 68 -4.83 3.65 -3.99
N LEU A 69 -5.20 2.98 -5.08
CA LEU A 69 -5.16 1.52 -5.14
C LEU A 69 -3.72 1.00 -5.28
N SER A 70 -3.57 -0.32 -5.23
CA SER A 70 -2.27 -0.94 -5.46
C SER A 70 -1.79 -0.63 -6.89
N GLY A 71 -0.52 -0.25 -7.04
CA GLY A 71 0.07 0.08 -8.34
C GLY A 71 -0.24 1.48 -8.87
N THR A 72 -0.91 2.36 -8.13
CA THR A 72 -1.20 3.75 -8.57
C THR A 72 -0.16 4.78 -8.12
N GLY A 73 0.99 4.35 -7.62
CA GLY A 73 2.11 5.21 -7.26
C GLY A 73 2.22 5.62 -5.78
N LYS A 74 1.42 5.05 -4.87
CA LYS A 74 1.49 5.36 -3.42
C LYS A 74 2.90 5.21 -2.84
N THR A 75 3.49 4.03 -2.98
CA THR A 75 4.82 3.70 -2.45
C THR A 75 5.87 4.62 -3.09
N THR A 76 5.94 4.64 -4.42
CA THR A 76 6.91 5.45 -5.19
C THR A 76 6.86 6.94 -4.81
N LEU A 77 5.68 7.54 -4.66
CA LEU A 77 5.56 8.97 -4.32
C LEU A 77 5.79 9.26 -2.83
N SER A 78 5.55 8.28 -1.94
CA SER A 78 5.84 8.45 -0.51
C SER A 78 7.32 8.33 -0.17
N THR A 79 8.08 7.58 -0.98
CA THR A 79 9.53 7.38 -0.84
C THR A 79 10.30 8.54 -1.50
N ASP A 80 10.08 9.76 -1.01
CA ASP A 80 10.77 10.96 -1.47
C ASP A 80 12.05 11.18 -0.63
N PRO A 81 13.22 11.41 -1.26
CA PRO A 81 14.49 11.59 -0.55
C PRO A 81 14.53 12.79 0.41
N ASN A 82 13.59 13.74 0.28
CA ASN A 82 13.47 14.90 1.15
C ASN A 82 12.43 14.74 2.25
N ARG A 83 11.67 13.64 2.25
CA ARG A 83 10.53 13.44 3.15
C ARG A 83 10.60 12.06 3.81
N PRO A 84 10.95 11.97 5.11
CA PRO A 84 10.98 10.69 5.80
C PRO A 84 9.64 9.95 5.72
N LEU A 85 9.70 8.67 5.36
CA LEU A 85 8.55 7.78 5.25
C LEU A 85 7.95 7.46 6.63
N ILE A 86 6.62 7.58 6.79
CA ILE A 86 5.88 7.03 7.93
C ILE A 86 5.49 5.56 7.63
N GLY A 87 4.97 5.31 6.44
CA GLY A 87 4.53 4.00 5.96
C GLY A 87 4.03 4.07 4.52
N ASP A 88 3.91 2.93 3.83
CA ASP A 88 3.63 2.88 2.40
C ASP A 88 2.19 2.48 2.02
N ASP A 89 1.35 2.05 2.96
CA ASP A 89 0.03 1.51 2.56
C ASP A 89 -1.12 1.70 3.57
N GLU A 90 -0.90 1.54 4.89
CA GLU A 90 -1.99 1.47 5.87
C GLU A 90 -1.77 2.37 7.09
N HIS A 91 -2.65 3.34 7.29
CA HIS A 91 -2.51 4.34 8.37
C HIS A 91 -3.82 4.60 9.12
N GLY A 92 -3.69 5.02 10.37
CA GLY A 92 -4.77 5.58 11.17
C GLY A 92 -4.60 7.08 11.35
N TRP A 93 -5.71 7.83 11.38
CA TRP A 93 -5.76 9.23 11.77
C TRP A 93 -6.63 9.36 13.02
N SER A 94 -5.98 9.69 14.14
CA SER A 94 -6.62 9.95 15.44
C SER A 94 -6.52 11.43 15.85
N ASP A 95 -7.07 11.78 17.00
CA ASP A 95 -6.91 13.10 17.63
C ASP A 95 -5.44 13.50 17.87
N ASN A 96 -4.51 12.54 17.88
CA ASN A 96 -3.08 12.78 18.10
C ASN A 96 -2.25 12.84 16.81
N GLY A 97 -2.86 12.66 15.64
CA GLY A 97 -2.17 12.64 14.34
C GLY A 97 -2.25 11.31 13.61
N ILE A 98 -1.28 11.09 12.72
CA ILE A 98 -1.22 9.92 11.83
C ILE A 98 -0.28 8.87 12.42
N PHE A 99 -0.61 7.60 12.27
CA PHE A 99 0.25 6.48 12.65
C PHE A 99 0.16 5.34 11.66
N ASN A 100 1.28 4.68 11.39
CA ASN A 100 1.35 3.48 10.56
C ASN A 100 0.80 2.27 11.35
N PHE A 101 0.08 1.37 10.68
CA PHE A 101 -0.32 0.09 11.26
C PHE A 101 0.79 -0.97 11.15
N GLU A 102 1.71 -0.79 10.21
CA GLU A 102 2.67 -1.78 9.77
C GLU A 102 4.06 -1.56 10.39
N GLY A 103 4.83 -2.65 10.49
CA GLY A 103 6.26 -2.62 10.87
C GLY A 103 7.21 -2.72 9.67
N GLY A 104 6.68 -2.66 8.45
CA GLY A 104 7.43 -2.86 7.21
C GLY A 104 6.65 -2.36 6.00
N CYS A 105 7.18 -2.65 4.83
CA CYS A 105 6.52 -2.36 3.55
C CYS A 105 6.35 -3.65 2.76
N TYR A 106 5.33 -3.69 1.90
CA TYR A 106 5.06 -4.80 0.98
C TYR A 106 5.00 -4.30 -0.47
N ALA A 107 6.16 -3.91 -0.97
CA ALA A 107 6.32 -3.18 -2.22
C ALA A 107 6.22 -4.10 -3.45
N LYS A 108 5.68 -3.55 -4.55
CA LYS A 108 5.72 -4.18 -5.88
C LYS A 108 7.12 -3.99 -6.46
N VAL A 109 7.67 -5.01 -7.12
CA VAL A 109 9.05 -4.97 -7.66
C VAL A 109 9.16 -5.29 -9.16
N ILE A 110 8.03 -5.42 -9.87
CA ILE A 110 8.06 -5.54 -11.33
C ILE A 110 8.65 -4.26 -11.93
N ASN A 111 9.62 -4.42 -12.83
CA ASN A 111 10.40 -3.34 -13.43
C ASN A 111 11.11 -2.43 -12.41
N LEU A 112 11.42 -2.93 -11.21
CA LEU A 112 12.16 -2.17 -10.21
C LEU A 112 13.52 -1.74 -10.78
N ASP A 113 13.75 -0.44 -10.80
CA ASP A 113 14.97 0.17 -11.29
C ASP A 113 15.75 0.83 -10.14
N LYS A 114 17.03 0.52 -10.04
CA LYS A 114 17.90 1.02 -8.97
C LYS A 114 18.08 2.55 -9.01
N HIS A 115 17.96 3.17 -10.18
CA HIS A 115 18.13 4.61 -10.35
C HIS A 115 16.83 5.38 -10.10
N ALA A 116 15.69 4.81 -10.51
CA ALA A 116 14.38 5.39 -10.29
C ALA A 116 13.90 5.21 -8.84
N GLU A 117 14.12 4.04 -8.24
CA GLU A 117 13.62 3.66 -6.91
C GLU A 117 14.76 3.13 -6.01
N PRO A 118 15.79 3.95 -5.72
CA PRO A 118 16.98 3.49 -5.00
C PRO A 118 16.65 2.97 -3.61
N ASP A 119 15.79 3.63 -2.83
CA ASP A 119 15.50 3.22 -1.46
C ASP A 119 14.84 1.83 -1.41
N ILE A 120 13.87 1.56 -2.29
CA ILE A 120 13.22 0.24 -2.39
C ILE A 120 14.23 -0.81 -2.82
N TYR A 121 15.07 -0.51 -3.83
CA TYR A 121 16.10 -1.44 -4.29
C TYR A 121 17.10 -1.81 -3.19
N HIS A 122 17.55 -0.85 -2.40
CA HIS A 122 18.53 -1.08 -1.33
C HIS A 122 17.92 -1.72 -0.08
N ALA A 123 16.59 -1.62 0.09
CA ALA A 123 15.86 -2.34 1.12
C ALA A 123 15.80 -3.87 0.88
N ILE A 124 16.07 -4.32 -0.35
CA ILE A 124 16.17 -5.75 -0.69
C ILE A 124 17.53 -6.28 -0.24
N CYS A 125 17.65 -6.56 1.05
CA CYS A 125 18.84 -7.13 1.68
C CYS A 125 18.43 -8.26 2.66
N HIS A 126 19.38 -8.80 3.41
CA HIS A 126 19.08 -9.86 4.39
C HIS A 126 17.99 -9.40 5.37
N GLY A 127 16.94 -10.21 5.54
CA GLY A 127 15.74 -9.85 6.31
C GLY A 127 14.55 -9.46 5.42
N ALA A 128 14.78 -9.08 4.16
CA ALA A 128 13.71 -8.94 3.18
C ALA A 128 13.29 -10.32 2.62
N LEU A 129 12.03 -10.43 2.22
CA LEU A 129 11.45 -11.63 1.60
C LEU A 129 10.85 -11.28 0.24
N LEU A 130 11.43 -11.84 -0.82
CA LEU A 130 10.95 -11.71 -2.18
C LEU A 130 9.86 -12.74 -2.46
N GLU A 131 8.85 -12.33 -3.22
CA GLU A 131 7.70 -13.17 -3.56
C GLU A 131 7.46 -13.14 -5.07
N ASN A 132 7.40 -14.33 -5.66
CA ASN A 132 7.12 -14.56 -7.08
C ASN A 132 8.09 -13.92 -8.11
N VAL A 133 9.24 -13.41 -7.69
CA VAL A 133 10.28 -12.97 -8.63
C VAL A 133 10.92 -14.15 -9.38
N VAL A 134 11.51 -13.86 -10.54
CA VAL A 134 12.36 -14.79 -11.28
C VAL A 134 13.82 -14.38 -11.07
N TYR A 135 14.71 -15.36 -10.94
CA TYR A 135 16.14 -15.11 -10.74
C TYR A 135 16.97 -16.18 -11.47
N ASP A 136 18.18 -15.81 -11.86
CA ASP A 136 19.14 -16.75 -12.44
C ASP A 136 19.73 -17.64 -11.34
N GLU A 137 19.59 -18.97 -11.48
CA GLU A 137 19.97 -19.92 -10.44
C GLU A 137 21.49 -19.93 -10.14
N LYS A 138 22.32 -19.57 -11.13
CA LYS A 138 23.78 -19.59 -10.99
C LYS A 138 24.31 -18.33 -10.32
N SER A 139 23.94 -17.16 -10.84
CA SER A 139 24.38 -15.85 -10.37
C SER A 139 23.56 -15.32 -9.21
N ARG A 140 22.38 -15.91 -8.94
CA ARG A 140 21.39 -15.45 -7.96
C ARG A 140 20.86 -14.03 -8.23
N ARG A 141 21.10 -13.50 -9.44
CA ARG A 141 20.58 -12.18 -9.84
C ARG A 141 19.10 -12.28 -10.14
N ILE A 142 18.33 -11.38 -9.57
CA ILE A 142 16.89 -11.24 -9.80
C ILE A 142 16.68 -10.53 -11.13
N ASP A 143 15.77 -11.05 -11.94
CA ASP A 143 15.24 -10.36 -13.11
C ASP A 143 13.92 -9.69 -12.71
N PHE A 144 13.98 -8.39 -12.41
CA PHE A 144 12.79 -7.62 -12.06
C PHE A 144 11.86 -7.35 -13.25
N THR A 145 12.31 -7.60 -14.49
CA THR A 145 11.49 -7.40 -15.69
C THR A 145 10.68 -8.64 -16.08
N ASP A 146 11.00 -9.79 -15.50
CA ASP A 146 10.33 -11.06 -15.78
C ASP A 146 9.03 -11.20 -14.99
N GLY A 147 7.91 -10.93 -15.67
CA GLY A 147 6.55 -11.12 -15.19
C GLY A 147 5.93 -12.49 -15.55
N SER A 148 6.70 -13.48 -15.99
CA SER A 148 6.18 -14.77 -16.50
C SER A 148 5.34 -15.55 -15.48
N LYS A 149 5.64 -15.41 -14.18
CA LYS A 149 4.79 -15.93 -13.09
C LYS A 149 3.60 -15.03 -12.82
N THR A 150 3.85 -13.73 -12.71
CA THR A 150 2.85 -12.69 -12.43
C THR A 150 3.52 -11.31 -12.57
N GLU A 151 2.74 -10.29 -12.95
CA GLU A 151 3.19 -8.90 -12.87
C GLU A 151 3.14 -8.33 -11.43
N ASN A 152 2.56 -9.05 -10.47
CA ASN A 152 2.48 -8.64 -9.06
C ASN A 152 3.60 -9.29 -8.23
N THR A 153 4.83 -9.23 -8.75
CA THR A 153 6.02 -9.58 -7.98
C THR A 153 6.18 -8.61 -6.82
N ARG A 154 6.54 -9.14 -5.65
CA ARG A 154 6.56 -8.38 -4.39
C ARG A 154 7.86 -8.59 -3.63
N VAL A 155 8.11 -7.67 -2.71
CA VAL A 155 9.06 -7.85 -1.62
C VAL A 155 8.44 -7.31 -0.33
N SER A 156 8.59 -8.05 0.78
CA SER A 156 8.36 -7.52 2.11
C SER A 156 9.68 -7.23 2.81
N TYR A 157 9.80 -6.08 3.44
CA TYR A 157 10.97 -5.73 4.24
C TYR A 157 10.57 -4.92 5.49
N PRO A 158 11.30 -5.06 6.61
CA PRO A 158 11.17 -4.18 7.77
C PRO A 158 11.34 -2.70 7.41
N LEU A 159 10.64 -1.80 8.10
CA LEU A 159 10.62 -0.38 7.74
C LEU A 159 11.99 0.30 7.92
N ASP A 160 12.83 -0.20 8.81
CA ASP A 160 14.21 0.27 9.03
C ASP A 160 15.17 -0.08 7.88
N HIS A 161 14.78 -0.91 6.92
CA HIS A 161 15.52 -1.08 5.67
C HIS A 161 15.45 0.18 4.79
N ILE A 162 14.44 1.03 5.00
CA ILE A 162 14.36 2.36 4.37
C ILE A 162 15.07 3.34 5.30
N ASN A 163 16.30 3.71 4.93
CA ASN A 163 17.12 4.66 5.71
C ASN A 163 16.42 6.00 5.95
N ASN A 164 15.67 6.48 4.95
CA ASN A 164 14.89 7.72 5.04
C ASN A 164 13.46 7.45 5.53
N SER A 165 13.32 6.72 6.64
CA SER A 165 12.04 6.53 7.33
C SER A 165 12.07 7.14 8.73
N VAL A 166 10.91 7.52 9.24
CA VAL A 166 10.77 7.99 10.64
C VAL A 166 11.26 6.90 11.61
N PHE A 167 10.95 5.64 11.31
CA PHE A 167 11.34 4.49 12.12
C PHE A 167 12.86 4.28 12.18
N ALA A 168 13.55 4.37 11.04
CA ALA A 168 15.01 4.27 10.99
C ALA A 168 15.72 5.37 11.81
N SER A 169 15.05 6.50 12.07
CA SER A 169 15.56 7.56 12.96
C SER A 169 15.37 7.28 14.46
N GLY A 170 14.87 6.10 14.83
CA GLY A 170 14.62 5.69 16.22
C GLY A 170 13.32 6.25 16.81
N LYS A 171 12.41 6.74 15.98
CA LYS A 171 11.11 7.29 16.40
C LYS A 171 9.96 6.36 16.00
N PRO A 172 8.82 6.37 16.70
CA PRO A 172 7.62 5.67 16.24
C PRO A 172 7.19 6.15 14.85
N SER A 173 6.66 5.25 14.02
CA SER A 173 6.10 5.54 12.69
C SER A 173 4.81 6.36 12.79
N MET A 174 4.95 7.62 13.18
CA MET A 174 3.87 8.56 13.44
C MET A 174 4.21 9.92 12.84
N GLY A 175 3.18 10.72 12.54
CA GLY A 175 3.30 12.09 12.09
C GLY A 175 2.22 12.99 12.67
N SER A 176 2.41 14.30 12.56
CA SER A 176 1.38 15.28 12.91
C SER A 176 0.13 15.10 12.03
N HIS A 177 -0.94 15.83 12.34
CA HIS A 177 -2.06 15.95 11.41
C HIS A 177 -1.59 16.35 10.01
N PRO A 178 -2.23 15.82 8.95
CA PRO A 178 -1.83 16.08 7.57
C PRO A 178 -2.19 17.49 7.15
N ASN A 179 -1.22 18.14 6.50
CA ASN A 179 -1.42 19.43 5.84
C ASN A 179 -1.78 19.25 4.36
N THR A 180 -1.47 18.07 3.82
CA THR A 180 -1.66 17.73 2.40
C THR A 180 -2.28 16.35 2.28
N ILE A 181 -3.35 16.26 1.49
CA ILE A 181 -4.00 15.00 1.13
C ILE A 181 -4.00 14.91 -0.40
N VAL A 182 -3.44 13.83 -0.93
CA VAL A 182 -3.33 13.56 -2.36
C VAL A 182 -4.15 12.33 -2.70
N PHE A 183 -5.01 12.44 -3.71
CA PHE A 183 -5.75 11.30 -4.27
C PHE A 183 -5.10 10.88 -5.59
N LEU A 184 -4.51 9.70 -5.61
CA LEU A 184 -3.85 9.13 -6.78
C LEU A 184 -4.86 8.32 -7.60
N THR A 185 -5.09 8.78 -8.82
CA THR A 185 -5.98 8.12 -9.78
C THR A 185 -5.18 7.71 -11.02
N CYS A 186 -5.25 6.43 -11.37
CA CYS A 186 -4.82 5.96 -12.67
C CYS A 186 -6.01 6.08 -13.64
N ASP A 187 -6.06 7.19 -14.37
CA ASP A 187 -7.16 7.46 -15.28
C ASP A 187 -6.96 6.75 -16.63
N ALA A 188 -7.66 5.63 -16.81
CA ALA A 188 -7.60 4.84 -18.04
C ALA A 188 -8.16 5.57 -19.28
N TYR A 189 -8.93 6.64 -19.10
CA TYR A 189 -9.53 7.40 -20.20
C TYR A 189 -8.72 8.65 -20.59
N GLY A 190 -7.72 9.05 -19.80
CA GLY A 190 -6.89 10.24 -20.08
C GLY A 190 -7.68 11.55 -20.11
N VAL A 191 -8.74 11.66 -19.29
CA VAL A 191 -9.63 12.82 -19.19
C VAL A 191 -9.20 13.75 -18.07
N LEU A 192 -8.78 13.20 -16.93
CA LEU A 192 -8.40 13.99 -15.76
C LEU A 192 -7.09 14.74 -16.01
N PRO A 193 -6.97 16.00 -15.56
CA PRO A 193 -5.71 16.72 -15.61
C PRO A 193 -4.68 16.06 -14.68
N ALA A 194 -3.39 16.29 -14.97
CA ALA A 194 -2.30 15.74 -14.17
C ALA A 194 -2.36 16.13 -12.67
N VAL A 195 -2.88 17.32 -12.35
CA VAL A 195 -3.11 17.78 -10.99
C VAL A 195 -4.33 18.70 -10.93
N SER A 196 -5.13 18.57 -9.87
CA SER A 196 -6.25 19.46 -9.57
C SER A 196 -6.26 19.81 -8.08
N LYS A 197 -6.45 21.09 -7.77
CA LYS A 197 -6.70 21.53 -6.39
C LYS A 197 -8.20 21.46 -6.13
N LEU A 198 -8.60 20.55 -5.25
CA LEU A 198 -10.00 20.31 -4.94
C LEU A 198 -10.52 21.30 -3.90
N SER A 199 -11.79 21.70 -4.01
CA SER A 199 -12.54 22.24 -2.88
C SER A 199 -12.88 21.12 -1.88
N SER A 200 -13.36 21.48 -0.68
CA SER A 200 -13.77 20.49 0.32
C SER A 200 -14.87 19.54 -0.19
N ASP A 201 -15.86 20.08 -0.92
CA ASP A 201 -16.95 19.27 -1.49
C ASP A 201 -16.44 18.32 -2.56
N GLN A 202 -15.52 18.79 -3.41
CA GLN A 202 -14.87 17.95 -4.42
C GLN A 202 -14.00 16.87 -3.77
N ALA A 203 -13.28 17.20 -2.69
CA ALA A 203 -12.48 16.23 -1.96
C ALA A 203 -13.36 15.11 -1.39
N MET A 204 -14.48 15.45 -0.75
CA MET A 204 -15.45 14.46 -0.26
C MET A 204 -16.03 13.62 -1.41
N TYR A 205 -16.45 14.26 -2.51
CA TYR A 205 -16.99 13.57 -3.68
C TYR A 205 -15.99 12.58 -4.28
N HIS A 206 -14.76 13.02 -4.54
CA HIS A 206 -13.72 12.18 -5.14
C HIS A 206 -13.23 11.09 -4.19
N PHE A 207 -13.21 11.34 -2.89
CA PHE A 207 -12.86 10.34 -1.90
C PHE A 207 -13.89 9.21 -1.84
N ILE A 208 -15.18 9.53 -1.76
CA ILE A 208 -16.26 8.53 -1.73
C ILE A 208 -16.35 7.80 -3.07
N SER A 209 -16.17 8.52 -4.19
CA SER A 209 -16.19 7.92 -5.53
C SER A 209 -15.01 6.96 -5.74
N GLY A 210 -13.81 7.36 -5.34
CA GLY A 210 -12.60 6.55 -5.46
C GLY A 210 -12.31 6.07 -6.89
N TYR A 211 -12.55 6.94 -7.88
CA TYR A 211 -12.29 6.63 -9.28
C TYR A 211 -10.79 6.41 -9.51
N THR A 212 -10.45 5.30 -10.17
CA THR A 212 -9.09 4.94 -10.58
C THR A 212 -9.13 3.74 -11.54
N ALA A 213 -8.03 3.02 -11.74
CA ALA A 213 -7.97 1.77 -12.47
C ALA A 213 -7.36 0.64 -11.63
N LYS A 214 -7.90 -0.58 -11.78
CA LYS A 214 -7.23 -1.80 -11.31
C LYS A 214 -6.09 -2.10 -12.27
N VAL A 215 -4.86 -2.03 -11.77
CA VAL A 215 -3.65 -2.32 -12.55
C VAL A 215 -3.47 -3.83 -12.66
N ALA A 216 -2.95 -4.29 -13.80
CA ALA A 216 -2.70 -5.70 -14.06
C ALA A 216 -1.87 -6.37 -12.94
N GLY A 217 -2.28 -7.61 -12.61
CA GLY A 217 -1.68 -8.45 -11.57
C GLY A 217 -2.13 -8.17 -10.12
N THR A 218 -2.79 -7.04 -9.84
CA THR A 218 -3.19 -6.69 -8.45
C THR A 218 -4.26 -7.60 -7.86
N GLU A 219 -5.14 -8.13 -8.70
CA GLU A 219 -6.17 -9.12 -8.34
C GLU A 219 -6.14 -10.27 -9.36
N ARG A 220 -6.50 -11.49 -8.92
CA ARG A 220 -6.52 -12.67 -9.79
C ARG A 220 -7.51 -12.45 -10.95
N GLY A 221 -7.00 -12.50 -12.18
CA GLY A 221 -7.78 -12.35 -13.41
C GLY A 221 -7.77 -10.96 -14.05
N ILE A 222 -7.06 -9.97 -13.48
CA ILE A 222 -6.87 -8.65 -14.10
C ILE A 222 -5.56 -8.63 -14.91
N THR A 223 -5.67 -8.58 -16.24
CA THR A 223 -4.53 -8.56 -17.17
C THR A 223 -4.32 -7.23 -17.89
N GLU A 224 -5.32 -6.34 -17.88
CA GLU A 224 -5.26 -5.01 -18.49
C GLU A 224 -5.85 -3.98 -17.53
N PRO A 225 -5.42 -2.70 -17.58
CA PRO A 225 -5.97 -1.64 -16.74
C PRO A 225 -7.49 -1.51 -16.92
N LYS A 226 -8.24 -1.74 -15.85
CA LYS A 226 -9.71 -1.64 -15.86
C LYS A 226 -10.17 -0.49 -14.97
N ALA A 227 -10.82 0.50 -15.59
CA ALA A 227 -11.45 1.60 -14.86
C ALA A 227 -12.40 1.05 -13.78
N THR A 228 -12.36 1.65 -12.59
CA THR A 228 -13.14 1.21 -11.44
C THR A 228 -13.45 2.41 -10.54
N PHE A 229 -14.50 2.25 -9.73
CA PHE A 229 -14.80 3.14 -8.62
C PHE A 229 -14.62 2.29 -7.37
N SER A 230 -13.54 2.55 -6.63
CA SER A 230 -13.24 1.85 -5.39
C SER A 230 -13.36 2.83 -4.25
N SER A 231 -14.51 2.85 -3.58
CA SER A 231 -14.81 3.82 -2.53
C SER A 231 -13.67 3.98 -1.52
N CYS A 232 -13.38 5.23 -1.15
CA CYS A 232 -12.28 5.60 -0.26
C CYS A 232 -10.88 5.17 -0.75
N PHE A 233 -10.74 4.83 -2.04
CA PHE A 233 -9.54 4.24 -2.64
C PHE A 233 -9.10 2.93 -1.98
N GLY A 234 -10.02 2.14 -1.43
CA GLY A 234 -9.74 0.90 -0.71
C GLY A 234 -10.99 0.09 -0.37
N GLU A 235 -11.91 -0.05 -1.32
CA GLU A 235 -13.17 -0.81 -1.12
C GLU A 235 -12.93 -2.32 -0.86
N PRO A 236 -12.02 -3.02 -1.56
CA PRO A 236 -11.65 -4.39 -1.20
C PRO A 236 -10.86 -4.46 0.11
#